data_AF-A0A6A3Z3H6-F1
#
_entry.id   AF-A0A6A3Z3H6-F1
#
_cell.length_a   1.000
_cell.length_b   1.000
_cell.length_c   1.000
_cell.angle_alpha   90.00
_cell.angle_beta   90.00
_cell.angle_gamma   90.00
#
_symmetry.space_group_name_H-M   'P 1'
#
loop_
_entity.id
_entity.type
_entity.pdbx_description
1 polymer ?
#
loop_
_entity_poly.entity_id
_entity_poly.type
_entity_poly.pdbx_seq_one_letter_code
_entity_poly.pdbx_strand_id
1 'polypeptide(L)'
;MSSANGSSVALTSGGTVASKRRVAYFYDSDIGNYHYGQNHPMKPHRVRMAHNLITNYGLTKHMEVFRPRLVDWTELTRFHSDDYIHFLRLVTPDNMHEYLRQLQRFNVGEDCPVFDGLFEFCQLYASASIGGAAKLNAGSADIVINYSGGLHHGKRSEASGFCYVNDCVLGILELLKTHQRVLYIDIDIHHGDGVEEAFYTTNRVMTCSFHKYGEFFPGTGDLKDIGHDEGKHYAVNFPCRDGMDDESFTGIFRSVIAKVMEHFAPGAVLLQCGTDSLSGDRLGSFNLSAKGHADCVAYVKSFNIPTLVVGGGGYTLRNVARAWCYEASLLVGVDIPDAMPYNDYFEYYGPEYRLHLPVSNMENLNTPAYLDEIKRSIHENLRQIEPVPSVPFTVAPPSARIQEEKESAARDREEDDQHMVDVSGERQVQLELKQSDAPRHPAEFYD
;
A
#
# COMPACT_ATOMS: atom_id res chain seq x y z
N MET A 1 51.07 -19.33 38.75
CA MET A 1 51.53 -19.21 37.35
C MET A 1 50.82 -20.27 36.53
N SER A 2 49.82 -19.88 35.75
CA SER A 2 49.30 -20.63 34.60
C SER A 2 48.26 -19.73 33.91
N SER A 3 48.73 -19.00 32.91
CA SER A 3 47.95 -18.16 32.02
C SER A 3 47.30 -19.02 30.93
N ALA A 4 46.00 -18.92 30.75
CA ALA A 4 45.31 -19.37 29.54
C ALA A 4 44.52 -18.19 28.96
N ASN A 5 45.09 -17.54 27.95
CA ASN A 5 44.44 -16.55 27.11
C ASN A 5 43.46 -17.26 26.17
N GLY A 6 42.16 -17.04 26.37
CA GLY A 6 41.13 -17.35 25.38
C GLY A 6 40.93 -16.15 24.46
N SER A 7 41.46 -16.23 23.24
CA SER A 7 41.25 -15.25 22.18
C SER A 7 39.79 -15.26 21.70
N SER A 8 39.07 -14.15 21.92
CA SER A 8 37.78 -13.90 21.29
C SER A 8 38.00 -13.54 19.82
N VAL A 9 37.42 -14.34 18.92
CA VAL A 9 37.37 -14.03 17.50
C VAL A 9 36.23 -13.04 17.30
N ALA A 10 36.57 -11.76 17.12
CA ALA A 10 35.63 -10.73 16.70
C ALA A 10 35.25 -10.95 15.23
N LEU A 11 34.01 -11.33 14.98
CA LEU A 11 33.41 -11.30 13.65
C LEU A 11 33.27 -9.84 13.20
N THR A 12 34.19 -9.40 12.36
CA THR A 12 34.05 -8.19 11.56
C THR A 12 33.40 -8.56 10.23
N SER A 13 32.09 -8.40 10.13
CA SER A 13 31.40 -8.39 8.83
C SER A 13 31.02 -6.95 8.51
N GLY A 14 31.68 -6.40 7.49
CA GLY A 14 31.45 -5.06 6.98
C GLY A 14 30.01 -4.90 6.51
N GLY A 15 29.22 -4.14 7.27
CA GLY A 15 27.96 -3.60 6.80
C GLY A 15 28.27 -2.56 5.73
N THR A 16 27.85 -2.82 4.50
CA THR A 16 27.50 -1.73 3.59
C THR A 16 26.52 -0.84 4.34
N VAL A 17 26.87 0.43 4.55
CA VAL A 17 25.93 1.42 5.08
C VAL A 17 24.78 1.46 4.09
N ALA A 18 23.66 0.82 4.43
CA ALA A 18 22.49 0.81 3.56
C ALA A 18 22.11 2.27 3.30
N SER A 19 22.23 2.71 2.04
CA SER A 19 21.87 4.07 1.68
C SER A 19 20.42 4.31 2.08
N LYS A 20 20.14 5.45 2.72
CA LYS A 20 18.78 5.84 3.10
C LYS A 20 17.85 5.70 1.88
N ARG A 21 16.85 4.83 1.99
CA ARG A 21 15.86 4.56 0.93
C ARG A 21 15.03 5.82 0.66
N ARG A 22 14.78 6.14 -0.60
CA ARG A 22 13.90 7.23 -1.02
C ARG A 22 12.45 6.76 -0.93
N VAL A 23 11.67 7.43 -0.09
CA VAL A 23 10.28 7.10 0.15
C VAL A 23 9.39 8.19 -0.44
N ALA A 24 8.40 7.80 -1.23
CA ALA A 24 7.31 8.67 -1.66
C ALA A 24 6.00 8.22 -1.01
N TYR A 25 5.10 9.16 -0.75
CA TYR A 25 3.81 8.90 -0.11
C TYR A 25 2.71 9.66 -0.83
N PHE A 26 1.70 8.93 -1.30
CA PHE A 26 0.55 9.51 -1.97
C PHE A 26 -0.59 9.74 -0.98
N TYR A 27 -1.14 10.96 -1.00
CA TYR A 27 -2.29 11.34 -0.20
C TYR A 27 -3.05 12.47 -0.89
N ASP A 28 -4.37 12.33 -0.93
CA ASP A 28 -5.31 13.40 -1.28
C ASP A 28 -6.19 13.70 -0.07
N SER A 29 -6.39 14.98 0.26
CA SER A 29 -7.21 15.39 1.39
C SER A 29 -8.67 14.96 1.26
N ASP A 30 -9.18 14.80 0.03
CA ASP A 30 -10.58 14.48 -0.24
C ASP A 30 -10.91 13.02 0.07
N ILE A 31 -9.92 12.11 0.09
CA ILE A 31 -10.15 10.67 0.33
C ILE A 31 -10.89 10.40 1.64
N GLY A 32 -10.64 11.22 2.68
CA GLY A 32 -11.28 11.07 3.98
C GLY A 32 -12.70 11.63 4.09
N ASN A 33 -13.23 12.26 3.03
CA ASN A 33 -14.58 12.83 2.98
C ASN A 33 -15.61 11.84 2.42
N TYR A 34 -15.19 10.84 1.63
CA TYR A 34 -16.11 9.86 1.07
C TYR A 34 -16.69 8.97 2.16
N HIS A 35 -17.99 8.66 2.00
CA HIS A 35 -18.76 8.00 3.05
C HIS A 35 -19.66 6.90 2.46
N TYR A 36 -19.29 5.64 2.72
CA TYR A 36 -20.00 4.46 2.22
C TYR A 36 -21.45 4.33 2.72
N GLY A 37 -21.81 5.03 3.80
CA GLY A 37 -23.13 4.92 4.42
C GLY A 37 -23.05 4.86 5.94
N GLN A 38 -24.15 5.22 6.62
CA GLN A 38 -24.18 5.47 8.06
C GLN A 38 -23.62 4.29 8.87
N ASN A 39 -24.11 3.08 8.59
CA ASN A 39 -23.75 1.86 9.32
C ASN A 39 -22.65 1.03 8.65
N HIS A 40 -22.15 1.48 7.50
CA HIS A 40 -21.16 0.72 6.73
C HIS A 40 -19.80 0.68 7.47
N PRO A 41 -19.14 -0.49 7.58
CA PRO A 41 -17.89 -0.63 8.35
C PRO A 41 -16.69 0.06 7.68
N MET A 42 -16.62 0.08 6.35
CA MET A 42 -15.58 0.83 5.62
C MET A 42 -15.75 2.33 5.83
N LYS A 43 -14.76 2.95 6.47
CA LYS A 43 -14.70 4.41 6.71
C LYS A 43 -13.42 4.99 6.11
N PRO A 44 -13.45 5.58 4.90
CA PRO A 44 -12.27 6.22 4.28
C PRO A 44 -11.58 7.26 5.16
N HIS A 45 -12.30 7.86 6.12
CA HIS A 45 -11.77 8.74 7.15
C HIS A 45 -10.54 8.18 7.90
N ARG A 46 -10.39 6.85 8.01
CA ARG A 46 -9.21 6.21 8.61
C ARG A 46 -7.89 6.58 7.93
N VAL A 47 -7.91 6.84 6.61
CA VAL A 47 -6.74 7.31 5.83
C VAL A 47 -6.35 8.72 6.24
N ARG A 48 -7.34 9.60 6.48
CA ARG A 48 -7.11 10.96 6.98
C ARG A 48 -6.53 10.96 8.40
N MET A 49 -7.06 10.11 9.27
CA MET A 49 -6.52 9.93 10.62
C MET A 49 -5.06 9.45 10.57
N ALA A 50 -4.74 8.48 9.72
CA ALA A 50 -3.37 8.02 9.52
C ALA A 50 -2.46 9.13 9.01
N HIS A 51 -2.87 9.88 7.98
CA HIS A 51 -2.11 11.02 7.45
C HIS A 51 -1.82 12.09 8.52
N ASN A 52 -2.83 12.42 9.33
CA ASN A 52 -2.70 13.41 10.40
C ASN A 52 -1.71 12.93 11.48
N LEU A 53 -1.75 11.64 11.83
CA LEU A 53 -0.82 11.06 12.80
C LEU A 53 0.62 11.00 12.25
N ILE A 54 0.79 10.53 11.01
CA ILE A 54 2.08 10.51 10.28
C ILE A 54 2.70 11.91 10.23
N THR A 55 1.88 12.94 9.98
CA THR A 55 2.32 14.34 9.95
C THR A 55 2.74 14.83 11.33
N ASN A 56 1.96 14.57 12.38
CA ASN A 56 2.25 15.03 13.74
C ASN A 56 3.43 14.29 14.40
N TYR A 57 3.73 13.06 13.99
CA TYR A 57 5.00 12.40 14.32
C TYR A 57 6.20 12.95 13.53
N GLY A 58 5.97 13.84 12.55
CA GLY A 58 7.01 14.45 11.73
C GLY A 58 7.55 13.56 10.60
N LEU A 59 6.92 12.42 10.32
CA LEU A 59 7.40 11.45 9.33
C LEU A 59 7.37 11.99 7.90
N THR A 60 6.46 12.92 7.59
CA THR A 60 6.39 13.59 6.28
C THR A 60 7.65 14.39 5.93
N LYS A 61 8.51 14.71 6.92
CA LYS A 61 9.82 15.34 6.68
C LYS A 61 10.87 14.37 6.11
N HIS A 62 10.57 13.07 6.11
CA HIS A 62 11.48 12.00 5.71
C HIS A 62 11.04 11.27 4.43
N MET A 63 10.00 11.76 3.77
CA MET A 63 9.45 11.22 2.53
C MET A 63 8.93 12.35 1.63
N GLU A 64 8.83 12.11 0.33
CA GLU A 64 8.21 13.05 -0.61
C GLU A 64 6.69 12.79 -0.66
N VAL A 65 5.89 13.79 -0.28
CA VAL A 65 4.42 13.68 -0.27
C VAL A 65 3.85 14.18 -1.58
N PHE A 66 3.05 13.36 -2.23
CA PHE A 66 2.41 13.65 -3.51
C PHE A 66 0.89 13.62 -3.40
N ARG A 67 0.24 14.58 -4.05
CA ARG A 67 -1.16 14.45 -4.41
C ARG A 67 -1.25 13.58 -5.69
N PRO A 68 -2.09 12.53 -5.74
CA PRO A 68 -2.24 11.73 -6.95
C PRO A 68 -2.79 12.59 -8.10
N ARG A 69 -2.14 12.51 -9.27
CA ARG A 69 -2.72 13.03 -10.51
C ARG A 69 -3.77 12.04 -10.99
N LEU A 70 -5.02 12.48 -11.09
CA LEU A 70 -6.11 11.63 -11.54
C LEU A 70 -5.84 11.08 -12.95
N VAL A 71 -5.88 9.75 -13.07
CA VAL A 71 -5.78 9.05 -14.36
C VAL A 71 -7.11 9.11 -15.09
N ASP A 72 -7.09 9.05 -16.42
CA ASP A 72 -8.34 8.91 -17.18
C ASP A 72 -8.98 7.54 -16.90
N TRP A 73 -10.30 7.45 -17.05
CA TRP A 73 -11.02 6.19 -16.84
C TRP A 73 -10.52 5.06 -17.75
N THR A 74 -9.94 5.38 -18.92
CA THR A 74 -9.32 4.38 -19.80
C THR A 74 -8.15 3.65 -19.12
N GLU A 75 -7.42 4.28 -18.21
CA GLU A 75 -6.36 3.59 -17.45
C GLU A 75 -6.95 2.51 -16.53
N LEU A 76 -8.16 2.70 -16.01
CA LEU A 76 -8.84 1.69 -15.18
C LEU A 76 -9.27 0.48 -16.02
N THR A 77 -9.59 0.70 -17.30
CA THR A 77 -9.97 -0.38 -18.25
C THR A 77 -8.81 -1.24 -18.73
N ARG A 78 -7.57 -0.94 -18.32
CA ARG A 78 -6.42 -1.84 -18.53
C ARG A 78 -6.62 -3.21 -17.87
N PHE A 79 -7.46 -3.27 -16.85
CA PHE A 79 -7.90 -4.51 -16.21
C PHE A 79 -9.41 -4.68 -16.29
N HIS A 80 -10.15 -3.69 -15.78
CA HIS A 80 -11.60 -3.78 -15.67
C HIS A 80 -12.30 -3.72 -17.02
N SER A 81 -13.48 -4.31 -17.15
CA SER A 81 -14.26 -4.18 -18.38
C SER A 81 -14.77 -2.75 -18.59
N ASP A 82 -14.80 -2.31 -19.85
CA ASP A 82 -15.24 -0.96 -20.23
C ASP A 82 -16.64 -0.65 -19.71
N ASP A 83 -17.57 -1.62 -19.79
CA ASP A 83 -18.95 -1.45 -19.37
C ASP A 83 -19.10 -1.30 -17.84
N TYR A 84 -18.25 -1.96 -17.07
CA TYR A 84 -18.23 -1.84 -15.61
C TYR A 84 -17.71 -0.46 -15.17
N ILE A 85 -16.57 -0.02 -15.73
CA ILE A 85 -16.03 1.31 -15.43
C ILE A 85 -16.98 2.40 -15.90
N HIS A 86 -17.58 2.27 -17.08
CA HIS A 86 -18.59 3.20 -17.58
C HIS A 86 -19.81 3.27 -16.65
N PHE A 87 -20.25 2.15 -16.09
CA PHE A 87 -21.32 2.13 -15.09
C PHE A 87 -20.91 2.89 -13.80
N LEU A 88 -19.74 2.58 -13.22
CA LEU A 88 -19.27 3.25 -12.00
C LEU A 88 -19.18 4.77 -12.17
N ARG A 89 -18.81 5.24 -13.37
CA ARG A 89 -18.75 6.67 -13.72
C ARG A 89 -20.10 7.38 -13.71
N LEU A 90 -21.17 6.66 -14.04
CA LEU A 90 -22.48 7.25 -14.28
C LEU A 90 -23.42 7.08 -13.09
N VAL A 91 -23.27 6.01 -12.32
CA VAL A 91 -24.19 5.70 -11.22
C VAL A 91 -24.00 6.69 -10.07
N THR A 92 -25.11 7.26 -9.63
CA THR A 92 -25.21 8.16 -8.47
C THR A 92 -26.38 7.73 -7.58
N PRO A 93 -26.45 8.16 -6.32
CA PRO A 93 -27.59 7.87 -5.46
C PRO A 93 -28.93 8.32 -6.09
N ASP A 94 -28.92 9.44 -6.84
CA ASP A 94 -30.12 9.98 -7.48
C ASP A 94 -30.62 9.13 -8.65
N ASN A 95 -29.73 8.54 -9.44
CA ASN A 95 -30.09 7.82 -10.67
C ASN A 95 -30.04 6.29 -10.53
N MET A 96 -29.62 5.75 -9.39
CA MET A 96 -29.39 4.30 -9.23
C MET A 96 -30.63 3.43 -9.56
N HIS A 97 -31.83 3.98 -9.41
CA HIS A 97 -33.09 3.33 -9.78
C HIS A 97 -33.24 3.08 -11.30
N GLU A 98 -32.49 3.79 -12.15
CA GLU A 98 -32.42 3.56 -13.59
C GLU A 98 -31.45 2.41 -13.95
N TYR A 99 -30.59 2.01 -13.01
CA TYR A 99 -29.51 1.04 -13.21
C TYR A 99 -29.73 -0.30 -12.50
N LEU A 100 -30.96 -0.66 -12.12
CA LEU A 100 -31.26 -1.86 -11.32
C LEU A 100 -30.63 -3.16 -11.87
N ARG A 101 -30.61 -3.34 -13.20
CA ARG A 101 -29.97 -4.51 -13.82
C ARG A 101 -28.45 -4.48 -13.70
N GLN A 102 -27.85 -3.31 -13.88
CA GLN A 102 -26.40 -3.12 -13.78
C GLN A 102 -25.92 -3.24 -12.34
N LEU A 103 -26.68 -2.70 -11.36
CA LEU A 103 -26.43 -2.88 -9.93
C LEU A 103 -26.32 -4.36 -9.56
N GLN A 104 -27.30 -5.16 -9.98
CA GLN A 104 -27.25 -6.61 -9.76
C GLN A 104 -26.10 -7.28 -10.53
N ARG A 105 -25.91 -6.96 -11.80
CA ARG A 105 -24.86 -7.57 -12.65
C ARG A 105 -23.45 -7.29 -12.14
N PHE A 106 -23.22 -6.10 -11.62
CA PHE A 106 -21.90 -5.62 -11.19
C PHE A 106 -21.72 -5.69 -9.68
N ASN A 107 -22.63 -6.36 -8.98
CA ASN A 107 -22.61 -6.58 -7.53
C ASN A 107 -22.44 -5.28 -6.70
N VAL A 108 -23.14 -4.22 -7.11
CA VAL A 108 -23.19 -2.93 -6.40
C VAL A 108 -24.54 -2.80 -5.71
N GLY A 109 -24.54 -2.76 -4.39
CA GLY A 109 -25.73 -2.90 -3.55
C GLY A 109 -25.40 -2.86 -2.06
N GLU A 110 -25.61 -3.97 -1.35
CA GLU A 110 -25.53 -4.02 0.12
C GLU A 110 -24.11 -3.74 0.65
N ASP A 111 -23.16 -4.63 0.35
CA ASP A 111 -21.76 -4.47 0.79
C ASP A 111 -21.02 -3.41 -0.03
N CYS A 112 -21.39 -3.23 -1.29
CA CYS A 112 -20.76 -2.24 -2.18
C CYS A 112 -21.78 -1.16 -2.57
N PRO A 113 -22.13 -0.22 -1.66
CA PRO A 113 -23.19 0.76 -1.89
C PRO A 113 -22.83 1.84 -2.90
N VAL A 114 -23.86 2.37 -3.57
CA VAL A 114 -23.73 3.63 -4.31
C VAL A 114 -23.71 4.78 -3.30
N PHE A 115 -22.71 5.66 -3.40
CA PHE A 115 -22.59 6.87 -2.60
C PHE A 115 -22.08 8.05 -3.43
N ASP A 116 -22.27 9.27 -2.92
CA ASP A 116 -21.83 10.49 -3.59
C ASP A 116 -20.32 10.50 -3.80
N GLY A 117 -19.90 10.67 -5.05
CA GLY A 117 -18.50 10.69 -5.42
C GLY A 117 -17.83 9.31 -5.49
N LEU A 118 -18.60 8.23 -5.64
CA LEU A 118 -18.09 6.85 -5.76
C LEU A 118 -16.98 6.73 -6.81
N PHE A 119 -17.18 7.30 -8.01
CA PHE A 119 -16.18 7.18 -9.07
C PHE A 119 -14.90 7.96 -8.75
N GLU A 120 -15.03 9.17 -8.21
CA GLU A 120 -13.90 10.00 -7.81
C GLU A 120 -13.09 9.32 -6.69
N PHE A 121 -13.77 8.69 -5.72
CA PHE A 121 -13.13 7.85 -4.71
C PHE A 121 -12.30 6.74 -5.35
N CYS A 122 -12.87 6.02 -6.32
CA CYS A 122 -12.18 4.97 -7.08
C CYS A 122 -10.97 5.51 -7.85
N GLN A 123 -11.16 6.63 -8.53
CA GLN A 123 -10.12 7.26 -9.34
C GLN A 123 -8.95 7.73 -8.47
N LEU A 124 -9.19 8.28 -7.28
CA LEU A 124 -8.15 8.77 -6.38
C LEU A 124 -7.19 7.68 -5.93
N TYR A 125 -7.68 6.59 -5.33
CA TYR A 125 -6.80 5.54 -4.81
C TYR A 125 -6.13 4.77 -5.95
N ALA A 126 -6.82 4.54 -7.07
CA ALA A 126 -6.25 3.87 -8.24
C ALA A 126 -5.12 4.71 -8.88
N SER A 127 -5.32 6.03 -8.99
CA SER A 127 -4.31 6.95 -9.49
C SER A 127 -3.06 6.97 -8.63
N ALA A 128 -3.21 6.90 -7.30
CA ALA A 128 -2.09 6.83 -6.38
C ALA A 128 -1.28 5.53 -6.54
N SER A 129 -1.92 4.38 -6.72
CA SER A 129 -1.24 3.10 -6.94
C SER A 129 -0.55 3.03 -8.32
N ILE A 130 -1.22 3.49 -9.39
CA ILE A 130 -0.63 3.56 -10.74
C ILE A 130 0.54 4.55 -10.76
N GLY A 131 0.35 5.76 -10.23
CA GLY A 131 1.40 6.78 -10.17
C GLY A 131 2.58 6.34 -9.29
N GLY A 132 2.30 5.64 -8.19
CA GLY A 132 3.33 5.07 -7.32
C GLY A 132 4.16 3.99 -8.01
N ALA A 133 3.51 3.05 -8.68
CA ALA A 133 4.19 2.05 -9.49
C ALA A 133 5.02 2.68 -10.63
N ALA A 134 4.51 3.72 -11.30
CA ALA A 134 5.25 4.46 -12.31
C ALA A 134 6.50 5.15 -11.73
N LYS A 135 6.43 5.70 -10.51
CA LYS A 135 7.61 6.27 -9.82
C LYS A 135 8.67 5.23 -9.49
N LEU A 136 8.27 4.01 -9.11
CA LEU A 136 9.18 2.88 -8.90
C LEU A 136 9.86 2.45 -10.21
N ASN A 137 9.07 2.28 -11.28
CA ASN A 137 9.59 1.96 -12.61
C ASN A 137 10.61 2.99 -13.13
N ALA A 138 10.34 4.27 -12.89
CA ALA A 138 11.25 5.37 -13.26
C ALA A 138 12.50 5.45 -12.37
N GLY A 139 12.62 4.61 -11.34
CA GLY A 139 13.72 4.66 -10.37
C GLY A 139 13.75 5.97 -9.56
N SER A 140 12.64 6.70 -9.48
CA SER A 140 12.52 7.98 -8.77
C SER A 140 12.24 7.83 -7.27
N ALA A 141 11.77 6.65 -6.85
CA ALA A 141 11.61 6.25 -5.47
C ALA A 141 12.04 4.79 -5.30
N ASP A 142 12.42 4.40 -4.09
CA ASP A 142 12.72 3.01 -3.75
C ASP A 142 11.54 2.33 -3.03
N ILE A 143 10.74 3.14 -2.32
CA ILE A 143 9.50 2.72 -1.65
C ILE A 143 8.43 3.77 -1.97
N VAL A 144 7.22 3.32 -2.28
CA VAL A 144 6.05 4.20 -2.40
C VAL A 144 4.94 3.72 -1.47
N ILE A 145 4.28 4.65 -0.79
CA ILE A 145 3.19 4.38 0.15
C ILE A 145 1.88 4.95 -0.42
N ASN A 146 0.82 4.14 -0.47
CA ASN A 146 -0.54 4.56 -0.77
C ASN A 146 -1.56 3.85 0.17
N TYR A 147 -1.77 4.41 1.36
CA TYR A 147 -2.73 3.85 2.31
C TYR A 147 -4.21 4.01 1.90
N SER A 148 -4.51 4.75 0.83
CA SER A 148 -5.87 4.81 0.29
C SER A 148 -6.25 3.62 -0.59
N GLY A 149 -5.25 2.94 -1.14
CA GLY A 149 -5.41 1.76 -2.00
C GLY A 149 -5.41 0.45 -1.22
N GLY A 150 -5.15 -0.66 -1.93
CA GLY A 150 -5.17 -2.00 -1.36
C GLY A 150 -6.53 -2.70 -1.47
N LEU A 151 -7.40 -2.25 -2.38
CA LEU A 151 -8.76 -2.74 -2.54
C LEU A 151 -8.77 -4.05 -3.35
N HIS A 152 -8.27 -5.11 -2.72
CA HIS A 152 -7.89 -6.38 -3.34
C HIS A 152 -9.05 -7.29 -3.79
N HIS A 153 -10.29 -7.04 -3.35
CA HIS A 153 -11.46 -7.86 -3.71
C HIS A 153 -12.10 -7.45 -5.04
N GLY A 154 -11.80 -6.25 -5.56
CA GLY A 154 -12.39 -5.77 -6.80
C GLY A 154 -12.11 -6.73 -7.96
N LYS A 155 -13.16 -7.17 -8.66
CA LYS A 155 -13.05 -8.13 -9.76
C LYS A 155 -12.98 -7.41 -11.09
N ARG A 156 -12.75 -8.15 -12.18
CA ARG A 156 -12.67 -7.57 -13.52
C ARG A 156 -13.93 -6.80 -13.90
N SER A 157 -15.10 -7.33 -13.54
CA SER A 157 -16.39 -6.82 -13.99
C SER A 157 -17.45 -6.76 -12.88
N GLU A 158 -17.05 -6.77 -11.61
CA GLU A 158 -17.98 -6.60 -10.48
C GLU A 158 -17.24 -6.07 -9.24
N ALA A 159 -17.99 -5.38 -8.38
CA ALA A 159 -17.52 -5.01 -7.05
C ALA A 159 -17.60 -6.23 -6.11
N SER A 160 -16.76 -6.26 -5.08
CA SER A 160 -16.82 -7.29 -4.04
C SER A 160 -16.11 -6.79 -2.78
N GLY A 161 -16.59 -7.18 -1.59
CA GLY A 161 -15.89 -6.90 -0.33
C GLY A 161 -15.49 -5.43 -0.14
N PHE A 162 -16.41 -4.49 -0.39
CA PHE A 162 -16.21 -3.04 -0.31
C PHE A 162 -15.29 -2.43 -1.40
N CYS A 163 -14.82 -3.26 -2.33
CA CYS A 163 -13.87 -2.91 -3.39
C CYS A 163 -14.56 -2.82 -4.75
N TYR A 164 -14.33 -1.71 -5.45
CA TYR A 164 -14.90 -1.47 -6.79
C TYR A 164 -13.83 -1.61 -7.87
N VAL A 165 -12.77 -0.79 -7.79
CA VAL A 165 -11.61 -0.85 -8.68
C VAL A 165 -10.46 -1.53 -7.94
N ASN A 166 -9.78 -2.46 -8.60
CA ASN A 166 -8.65 -3.18 -8.05
C ASN A 166 -7.34 -2.45 -8.37
N ASP A 167 -6.97 -1.53 -7.49
CA ASP A 167 -5.77 -0.71 -7.65
C ASP A 167 -4.47 -1.52 -7.51
N CYS A 168 -4.50 -2.64 -6.78
CA CYS A 168 -3.39 -3.58 -6.69
C CYS A 168 -3.07 -4.17 -8.07
N VAL A 169 -4.08 -4.66 -8.79
CA VAL A 169 -3.90 -5.21 -10.14
C VAL A 169 -3.38 -4.14 -11.10
N LEU A 170 -3.94 -2.94 -11.08
CA LEU A 170 -3.50 -1.83 -11.93
C LEU A 170 -2.05 -1.41 -11.61
N GLY A 171 -1.68 -1.36 -10.33
CA GLY A 171 -0.31 -1.11 -9.88
C GLY A 171 0.68 -2.19 -10.33
N ILE A 172 0.29 -3.47 -10.23
CA ILE A 172 1.11 -4.60 -10.73
C ILE A 172 1.27 -4.54 -12.25
N LEU A 173 0.20 -4.27 -13.00
CA LEU A 173 0.26 -4.09 -14.46
C LEU A 173 1.20 -2.95 -14.85
N GLU A 174 1.29 -1.89 -14.04
CA GLU A 174 2.28 -0.83 -14.23
C GLU A 174 3.70 -1.35 -13.95
N LEU A 175 3.95 -2.00 -12.82
CA LEU A 175 5.26 -2.57 -12.49
C LEU A 175 5.76 -3.57 -13.55
N LEU A 176 4.87 -4.37 -14.13
CA LEU A 176 5.18 -5.36 -15.18
C LEU A 176 5.68 -4.73 -16.50
N LYS A 177 5.59 -3.40 -16.67
CA LYS A 177 6.22 -2.71 -17.79
C LYS A 177 7.76 -2.72 -17.72
N THR A 178 8.31 -2.79 -16.51
CA THR A 178 9.78 -2.74 -16.28
C THR A 178 10.29 -4.03 -15.63
N HIS A 179 9.49 -4.65 -14.77
CA HIS A 179 9.89 -5.82 -14.00
C HIS A 179 9.37 -7.12 -14.64
N GLN A 180 10.25 -8.08 -14.88
CA GLN A 180 9.86 -9.38 -15.44
C GLN A 180 8.95 -10.15 -14.48
N ARG A 181 9.24 -10.05 -13.17
CA ARG A 181 8.54 -10.72 -12.08
C ARG A 181 8.16 -9.72 -10.99
N VAL A 182 6.89 -9.71 -10.60
CA VAL A 182 6.36 -8.88 -9.51
C VAL A 182 5.77 -9.78 -8.43
N LEU A 183 6.17 -9.57 -7.19
CA LEU A 183 5.62 -10.30 -6.04
C LEU A 183 4.52 -9.47 -5.40
N TYR A 184 3.34 -10.05 -5.23
CA TYR A 184 2.26 -9.51 -4.42
C TYR A 184 2.23 -10.24 -3.07
N ILE A 185 2.31 -9.48 -1.98
CA ILE A 185 2.21 -9.99 -0.61
C ILE A 185 0.99 -9.35 0.04
N ASP A 186 0.15 -10.17 0.66
CA ASP A 186 -1.12 -9.75 1.27
C ASP A 186 -1.18 -10.21 2.73
N ILE A 187 -1.30 -9.25 3.66
CA ILE A 187 -1.44 -9.46 5.10
C ILE A 187 -2.78 -8.96 5.66
N ASP A 188 -3.75 -8.69 4.78
CA ASP A 188 -5.16 -8.56 5.15
C ASP A 188 -5.66 -9.86 5.78
N ILE A 189 -6.67 -9.79 6.65
CA ILE A 189 -7.25 -11.02 7.19
C ILE A 189 -8.06 -11.78 6.14
N HIS A 190 -8.55 -11.11 5.11
CA HIS A 190 -9.28 -11.72 4.00
C HIS A 190 -8.32 -12.16 2.89
N HIS A 191 -8.68 -13.25 2.20
CA HIS A 191 -7.92 -13.68 1.04
C HIS A 191 -7.95 -12.62 -0.07
N GLY A 192 -6.78 -12.28 -0.62
CA GLY A 192 -6.58 -11.34 -1.73
C GLY A 192 -7.05 -11.85 -3.10
N ASP A 193 -8.30 -12.31 -3.14
CA ASP A 193 -8.89 -13.11 -4.19
C ASP A 193 -9.00 -12.41 -5.55
N GLY A 194 -9.25 -11.09 -5.59
CA GLY A 194 -9.31 -10.33 -6.85
C GLY A 194 -7.93 -10.17 -7.51
N VAL A 195 -6.87 -10.04 -6.70
CA VAL A 195 -5.49 -9.99 -7.22
C VAL A 195 -5.03 -11.38 -7.65
N GLU A 196 -5.33 -12.41 -6.87
CA GLU A 196 -5.04 -13.80 -7.23
C GLU A 196 -5.74 -14.21 -8.53
N GLU A 197 -7.04 -13.96 -8.67
CA GLU A 197 -7.79 -14.29 -9.88
C GLU A 197 -7.22 -13.58 -11.13
N ALA A 198 -6.86 -12.30 -11.01
CA ALA A 198 -6.32 -11.52 -12.13
C ALA A 198 -5.01 -12.08 -12.70
N PHE A 199 -4.22 -12.78 -11.87
CA PHE A 199 -2.91 -13.31 -12.25
C PHE A 199 -2.81 -14.85 -12.16
N TYR A 200 -3.94 -15.54 -11.99
CA TYR A 200 -4.00 -16.98 -11.69
C TYR A 200 -3.34 -17.88 -12.74
N THR A 201 -3.18 -17.38 -13.97
CA THR A 201 -2.67 -18.12 -15.13
C THR A 201 -1.31 -17.64 -15.64
N THR A 202 -0.61 -16.77 -14.92
CA THR A 202 0.72 -16.26 -15.32
C THR A 202 1.80 -16.55 -14.28
N ASN A 203 3.02 -16.81 -14.74
CA ASN A 203 4.22 -16.90 -13.91
C ASN A 203 4.96 -15.57 -13.69
N ARG A 204 4.48 -14.47 -14.28
CA ARG A 204 5.10 -13.15 -14.13
C ARG A 204 4.72 -12.46 -12.82
N VAL A 205 3.66 -12.91 -12.17
CA VAL A 205 3.23 -12.41 -10.88
C VAL A 205 3.08 -13.60 -9.95
N MET A 206 3.64 -13.49 -8.75
CA MET A 206 3.35 -14.44 -7.68
C MET A 206 2.47 -13.74 -6.66
N THR A 207 1.34 -14.35 -6.30
CA THR A 207 0.49 -13.89 -5.19
C THR A 207 0.81 -14.71 -3.95
N CYS A 208 0.97 -14.05 -2.81
CA CYS A 208 1.24 -14.69 -1.53
C CYS A 208 0.35 -14.07 -0.45
N SER A 209 -0.70 -14.79 -0.03
CA SER A 209 -1.70 -14.29 0.92
C SER A 209 -1.70 -15.11 2.22
N PHE A 210 -1.78 -14.41 3.36
CA PHE A 210 -1.91 -14.99 4.68
C PHE A 210 -3.23 -14.52 5.30
N HIS A 211 -4.22 -15.39 5.37
CA HIS A 211 -5.61 -14.97 5.66
C HIS A 211 -6.34 -16.00 6.52
N LYS A 212 -7.45 -15.59 7.13
CA LYS A 212 -8.37 -16.52 7.78
C LYS A 212 -9.10 -17.35 6.72
N TYR A 213 -9.22 -18.65 6.97
CA TYR A 213 -9.94 -19.57 6.08
C TYR A 213 -10.88 -20.50 6.86
N GLY A 214 -12.02 -20.85 6.24
CA GLY A 214 -13.11 -21.63 6.82
C GLY A 214 -14.26 -20.76 7.34
N GLU A 215 -15.44 -20.90 6.72
CA GLU A 215 -16.66 -20.09 6.97
C GLU A 215 -16.37 -18.58 7.10
N PHE A 216 -15.54 -18.05 6.20
CA PHE A 216 -15.11 -16.64 6.21
C PHE A 216 -15.06 -16.09 4.79
N PHE A 217 -15.36 -14.80 4.63
CA PHE A 217 -15.27 -14.12 3.34
C PHE A 217 -13.80 -14.07 2.87
N PRO A 218 -13.49 -14.24 1.57
CA PRO A 218 -14.39 -14.46 0.43
C PRO A 218 -14.73 -15.94 0.15
N GLY A 219 -14.22 -16.88 0.94
CA GLY A 219 -14.45 -18.32 0.77
C GLY A 219 -13.49 -19.01 -0.21
N THR A 220 -12.45 -18.32 -0.68
CA THR A 220 -11.34 -18.84 -1.50
C THR A 220 -10.02 -18.77 -0.74
N GLY A 221 -8.91 -19.25 -1.33
CA GLY A 221 -7.59 -19.20 -0.70
C GLY A 221 -7.26 -20.48 0.07
N ASP A 222 -7.79 -21.63 -0.37
CA ASP A 222 -7.40 -22.92 0.19
C ASP A 222 -5.91 -23.18 -0.06
N LEU A 223 -5.29 -24.02 0.77
CA LEU A 223 -3.92 -24.50 0.54
C LEU A 223 -3.72 -25.12 -0.86
N LYS A 224 -4.80 -25.66 -1.45
CA LYS A 224 -4.80 -26.28 -2.78
C LYS A 224 -4.96 -25.29 -3.94
N ASP A 225 -5.31 -24.03 -3.65
CA ASP A 225 -5.42 -22.98 -4.65
C ASP A 225 -4.01 -22.49 -5.00
N ILE A 226 -3.41 -23.14 -6.00
CA ILE A 226 -1.99 -22.96 -6.35
C ILE A 226 -1.79 -22.34 -7.74
N GLY A 227 -2.83 -21.79 -8.36
CA GLY A 227 -2.77 -21.27 -9.73
C GLY A 227 -3.06 -22.34 -10.79
N HIS A 228 -3.14 -21.90 -12.04
CA HIS A 228 -3.49 -22.73 -13.20
C HIS A 228 -2.57 -22.44 -14.39
N ASP A 229 -2.48 -23.36 -15.36
CA ASP A 229 -1.61 -23.23 -16.55
C ASP A 229 -0.17 -22.79 -16.20
N GLU A 230 0.33 -21.73 -16.83
CA GLU A 230 1.66 -21.17 -16.57
C GLU A 230 1.78 -20.56 -15.16
N GLY A 231 0.65 -20.19 -14.53
CA GLY A 231 0.58 -19.66 -13.17
C GLY A 231 0.55 -20.74 -12.09
N LYS A 232 0.58 -22.03 -12.45
CA LYS A 232 0.61 -23.11 -11.46
C LYS A 232 1.89 -23.03 -10.60
N HIS A 233 1.72 -23.12 -9.29
CA HIS A 233 2.68 -22.86 -8.21
C HIS A 233 3.00 -21.39 -7.94
N TYR A 234 2.43 -20.43 -8.69
CA TYR A 234 2.63 -18.98 -8.50
C TYR A 234 1.52 -18.31 -7.68
N ALA A 235 0.50 -19.06 -7.23
CA ALA A 235 -0.39 -18.63 -6.16
C ALA A 235 -0.02 -19.37 -4.87
N VAL A 236 0.27 -18.62 -3.80
CA VAL A 236 0.68 -19.12 -2.50
C VAL A 236 -0.33 -18.66 -1.45
N ASN A 237 -1.07 -19.63 -0.89
CA ASN A 237 -2.10 -19.37 0.11
C ASN A 237 -1.73 -20.01 1.45
N PHE A 238 -1.72 -19.20 2.51
CA PHE A 238 -1.55 -19.65 3.87
C PHE A 238 -2.88 -19.48 4.65
N PRO A 239 -3.75 -20.51 4.63
CA PRO A 239 -4.99 -20.47 5.39
C PRO A 239 -4.71 -20.55 6.89
N CYS A 240 -5.24 -19.60 7.65
CA CYS A 240 -5.12 -19.51 9.10
C CYS A 240 -6.48 -19.65 9.79
N ARG A 241 -6.46 -19.86 11.10
CA ARG A 241 -7.61 -19.90 12.01
C ARG A 241 -7.60 -18.68 12.93
N ASP A 242 -8.67 -18.54 13.71
CA ASP A 242 -8.83 -17.42 14.66
C ASP A 242 -7.70 -17.34 15.69
N GLY A 243 -7.50 -16.13 16.20
CA GLY A 243 -6.60 -15.86 17.31
C GLY A 243 -5.11 -15.92 16.98
N MET A 244 -4.74 -15.86 15.69
CA MET A 244 -3.35 -15.79 15.26
C MET A 244 -2.59 -14.70 16.03
N ASP A 245 -1.48 -15.07 16.67
CA ASP A 245 -0.63 -14.19 17.47
C ASP A 245 0.65 -13.75 16.73
N ASP A 246 1.34 -12.75 17.29
CA ASP A 246 2.55 -12.16 16.70
C ASP A 246 3.67 -13.18 16.48
N GLU A 247 3.92 -14.07 17.45
CA GLU A 247 5.02 -15.04 17.40
C GLU A 247 4.81 -16.05 16.27
N SER A 248 3.59 -16.62 16.22
CA SER A 248 3.18 -17.59 15.21
C SER A 248 3.21 -16.97 13.82
N PHE A 249 2.62 -15.78 13.65
CA PHE A 249 2.54 -15.09 12.37
C PHE A 249 3.92 -14.70 11.84
N THR A 250 4.78 -14.14 12.70
CA THR A 250 6.17 -13.81 12.35
C THR A 250 6.94 -15.03 11.86
N GLY A 251 6.79 -16.17 12.55
CA GLY A 251 7.46 -17.42 12.20
C GLY A 251 7.05 -17.95 10.83
N ILE A 252 5.75 -17.97 10.52
CA ILE A 252 5.25 -18.46 9.22
C ILE A 252 5.56 -17.47 8.10
N PHE A 253 5.36 -16.17 8.32
CA PHE A 253 5.54 -15.13 7.32
C PHE A 253 6.99 -15.10 6.84
N ARG A 254 7.94 -14.99 7.78
CA ARG A 254 9.37 -14.93 7.44
C ARG A 254 9.85 -16.20 6.74
N SER A 255 9.39 -17.36 7.18
CA SER A 255 9.75 -18.65 6.56
C SER A 255 9.26 -18.72 5.11
N VAL A 256 7.99 -18.42 4.87
CA VAL A 256 7.40 -18.52 3.53
C VAL A 256 7.98 -17.46 2.61
N ILE A 257 8.04 -16.20 3.05
CA ILE A 257 8.57 -15.10 2.23
C ILE A 257 10.06 -15.29 1.91
N ALA A 258 10.87 -15.82 2.83
CA ALA A 258 12.26 -16.18 2.51
C ALA A 258 12.33 -17.15 1.32
N LYS A 259 11.48 -18.18 1.34
CA LYS A 259 11.46 -19.21 0.31
C LYS A 259 10.90 -18.69 -1.02
N VAL A 260 9.89 -17.83 -0.96
CA VAL A 260 9.38 -17.09 -2.13
C VAL A 260 10.50 -16.24 -2.75
N MET A 261 11.22 -15.46 -1.96
CA MET A 261 12.33 -14.62 -2.46
C MET A 261 13.45 -15.47 -3.10
N GLU A 262 13.75 -16.63 -2.52
CA GLU A 262 14.76 -17.58 -3.04
C GLU A 262 14.37 -18.15 -4.42
N HIS A 263 13.13 -18.60 -4.60
CA HIS A 263 12.69 -19.27 -5.83
C HIS A 263 12.18 -18.30 -6.89
N PHE A 264 11.35 -17.32 -6.50
CA PHE A 264 10.70 -16.40 -7.42
C PHE A 264 11.59 -15.20 -7.79
N ALA A 265 12.51 -14.78 -6.91
CA ALA A 265 13.44 -13.68 -7.16
C ALA A 265 12.80 -12.46 -7.86
N PRO A 266 11.81 -11.79 -7.22
CA PRO A 266 11.05 -10.71 -7.85
C PRO A 266 11.91 -9.46 -8.11
N GLY A 267 11.53 -8.69 -9.15
CA GLY A 267 12.13 -7.40 -9.45
C GLY A 267 11.45 -6.22 -8.74
N ALA A 268 10.20 -6.39 -8.31
CA ALA A 268 9.42 -5.43 -7.54
C ALA A 268 8.43 -6.16 -6.62
N VAL A 269 8.01 -5.50 -5.54
CA VAL A 269 7.02 -5.99 -4.59
C VAL A 269 5.85 -5.02 -4.51
N LEU A 270 4.62 -5.53 -4.49
CA LEU A 270 3.46 -4.83 -3.98
C LEU A 270 3.05 -5.50 -2.67
N LEU A 271 3.10 -4.74 -1.57
CA LEU A 271 2.74 -5.20 -0.22
C LEU A 271 1.42 -4.54 0.18
N GLN A 272 0.36 -5.33 0.30
CA GLN A 272 -0.93 -4.92 0.84
C GLN A 272 -0.87 -5.04 2.36
N CYS A 273 -1.14 -3.94 3.06
CA CYS A 273 -1.07 -3.81 4.52
C CYS A 273 -2.47 -3.66 5.12
N GLY A 274 -3.38 -4.59 4.82
CA GLY A 274 -4.69 -4.70 5.44
C GLY A 274 -4.56 -4.81 6.96
N THR A 275 -5.30 -3.97 7.68
CA THR A 275 -5.18 -3.82 9.15
C THR A 275 -6.32 -4.45 9.93
N ASP A 276 -7.22 -5.16 9.25
CA ASP A 276 -8.25 -6.00 9.88
C ASP A 276 -7.69 -7.34 10.39
N SER A 277 -6.44 -7.67 10.11
CA SER A 277 -5.68 -8.73 10.78
C SER A 277 -5.21 -8.33 12.21
N LEU A 278 -5.43 -7.09 12.63
CA LEU A 278 -5.09 -6.62 13.98
C LEU A 278 -6.08 -7.10 15.05
N SER A 279 -5.54 -7.25 16.26
CA SER A 279 -6.33 -7.50 17.47
C SER A 279 -7.38 -6.42 17.71
N GLY A 280 -8.61 -6.85 18.01
CA GLY A 280 -9.73 -5.95 18.31
C GLY A 280 -10.27 -5.21 17.09
N ASP A 281 -10.00 -5.70 15.88
CA ASP A 281 -10.74 -5.28 14.69
C ASP A 281 -12.25 -5.61 14.81
N ARG A 282 -13.11 -4.88 14.08
CA ARG A 282 -14.57 -5.07 14.16
C ARG A 282 -15.07 -6.25 13.33
N LEU A 283 -14.35 -6.64 12.29
CA LEU A 283 -14.70 -7.74 11.39
C LEU A 283 -13.69 -8.89 11.48
N GLY A 284 -12.42 -8.58 11.66
CA GLY A 284 -11.35 -9.57 11.76
C GLY A 284 -11.30 -10.28 13.12
N SER A 285 -10.79 -11.52 13.10
CA SER A 285 -10.66 -12.41 14.26
C SER A 285 -9.23 -12.91 14.49
N PHE A 286 -8.23 -12.19 13.99
CA PHE A 286 -6.82 -12.38 14.40
C PHE A 286 -6.51 -11.59 15.67
N ASN A 287 -5.33 -11.85 16.24
CA ASN A 287 -4.87 -11.24 17.48
C ASN A 287 -3.50 -10.56 17.32
N LEU A 288 -3.20 -10.02 16.14
CA LEU A 288 -1.91 -9.36 15.88
C LEU A 288 -1.83 -7.98 16.55
N SER A 289 -0.67 -7.66 17.10
CA SER A 289 -0.35 -6.29 17.50
C SER A 289 0.09 -5.48 16.30
N ALA A 290 0.08 -4.15 16.42
CA ALA A 290 0.67 -3.26 15.41
C ALA A 290 2.17 -3.54 15.19
N LYS A 291 2.88 -4.13 16.17
CA LYS A 291 4.29 -4.51 16.02
C LYS A 291 4.46 -5.80 15.25
N GLY A 292 3.64 -6.83 15.54
CA GLY A 292 3.67 -8.09 14.80
C GLY A 292 3.28 -7.89 13.33
N HIS A 293 2.27 -7.05 13.08
CA HIS A 293 1.88 -6.67 11.72
C HIS A 293 3.01 -5.92 10.99
N ALA A 294 3.60 -4.91 11.62
CA ALA A 294 4.69 -4.13 11.03
C ALA A 294 6.03 -4.90 10.90
N ASP A 295 6.21 -6.02 11.60
CA ASP A 295 7.35 -6.93 11.39
C ASP A 295 7.38 -7.45 9.94
N CYS A 296 6.21 -7.69 9.35
CA CYS A 296 6.09 -8.09 7.95
C CYS A 296 6.63 -7.02 7.01
N VAL A 297 6.26 -5.76 7.24
CA VAL A 297 6.75 -4.59 6.49
C VAL A 297 8.27 -4.45 6.65
N ALA A 298 8.79 -4.56 7.87
CA ALA A 298 10.23 -4.49 8.13
C ALA A 298 10.99 -5.61 7.42
N TYR A 299 10.44 -6.83 7.41
CA TYR A 299 11.05 -7.97 6.73
C TYR A 299 11.07 -7.79 5.22
N VAL A 300 9.96 -7.39 4.60
CA VAL A 300 9.89 -7.10 3.16
C VAL A 300 10.86 -5.98 2.78
N LYS A 301 10.91 -4.90 3.56
CA LYS A 301 11.86 -3.80 3.37
C LYS A 301 13.32 -4.27 3.36
N SER A 302 13.66 -5.29 4.17
CA SER A 302 15.04 -5.78 4.31
C SER A 302 15.62 -6.39 3.03
N PHE A 303 14.77 -6.82 2.08
CA PHE A 303 15.22 -7.36 0.79
C PHE A 303 15.70 -6.28 -0.19
N ASN A 304 15.49 -5.00 0.10
CA ASN A 304 15.96 -3.87 -0.72
C ASN A 304 15.45 -3.85 -2.17
N ILE A 305 14.29 -4.44 -2.44
CA ILE A 305 13.62 -4.45 -3.76
C ILE A 305 12.68 -3.23 -3.86
N PRO A 306 12.45 -2.62 -5.04
CA PRO A 306 11.39 -1.61 -5.20
C PRO A 306 10.05 -2.09 -4.62
N THR A 307 9.44 -1.31 -3.73
CA THR A 307 8.23 -1.74 -3.00
C THR A 307 7.13 -0.68 -3.08
N LEU A 308 5.96 -1.07 -3.57
CA LEU A 308 4.72 -0.33 -3.43
C LEU A 308 3.96 -0.88 -2.22
N VAL A 309 3.78 -0.06 -1.19
CA VAL A 309 3.00 -0.40 0.00
C VAL A 309 1.63 0.24 -0.13
N VAL A 310 0.58 -0.56 -0.03
CA VAL A 310 -0.81 -0.08 -0.08
C VAL A 310 -1.54 -0.38 1.23
N GLY A 311 -2.71 0.22 1.41
CA GLY A 311 -3.58 -0.05 2.56
C GLY A 311 -4.27 -1.41 2.46
N GLY A 312 -5.59 -1.41 2.61
CA GLY A 312 -6.39 -2.63 2.70
C GLY A 312 -7.56 -2.48 3.65
N GLY A 313 -8.07 -3.59 4.19
CA GLY A 313 -9.08 -3.62 5.23
C GLY A 313 -8.64 -2.97 6.56
N GLY A 314 -9.55 -2.96 7.53
CA GLY A 314 -9.34 -2.36 8.85
C GLY A 314 -10.51 -1.48 9.30
N TYR A 315 -11.20 -1.92 10.34
CA TYR A 315 -12.53 -1.45 10.71
C TYR A 315 -12.59 -0.90 12.14
N THR A 316 -11.54 -1.07 12.93
CA THR A 316 -11.29 -0.28 14.15
C THR A 316 -10.44 0.94 13.82
N LEU A 317 -11.07 2.06 13.41
CA LEU A 317 -10.44 3.27 12.86
C LEU A 317 -9.15 3.71 13.57
N ARG A 318 -9.19 3.78 14.91
CA ARG A 318 -8.05 4.21 15.74
C ARG A 318 -6.85 3.26 15.63
N ASN A 319 -7.07 1.96 15.42
CA ASN A 319 -6.01 0.96 15.29
C ASN A 319 -5.41 0.99 13.88
N VAL A 320 -6.23 1.23 12.85
CA VAL A 320 -5.76 1.45 11.47
C VAL A 320 -4.74 2.59 11.42
N ALA A 321 -5.11 3.76 11.98
CA ALA A 321 -4.22 4.91 11.99
C ALA A 321 -2.90 4.66 12.74
N ARG A 322 -2.95 3.90 13.86
CA ARG A 322 -1.75 3.50 14.61
C ARG A 322 -0.84 2.61 13.79
N ALA A 323 -1.39 1.55 13.19
CA ALA A 323 -0.62 0.56 12.45
C ALA A 323 0.06 1.20 11.23
N TRP A 324 -0.69 1.88 10.36
CA TRP A 324 -0.13 2.53 9.18
C TRP A 324 0.86 3.65 9.55
N CYS A 325 0.67 4.38 10.65
CA CYS A 325 1.66 5.34 11.11
C CYS A 325 2.97 4.66 11.57
N TYR A 326 2.87 3.53 12.27
CA TYR A 326 4.03 2.78 12.72
C TYR A 326 4.79 2.15 11.55
N GLU A 327 4.08 1.52 10.61
CA GLU A 327 4.67 1.00 9.38
C GLU A 327 5.37 2.09 8.57
N ALA A 328 4.75 3.27 8.41
CA ALA A 328 5.36 4.41 7.73
C ALA A 328 6.69 4.81 8.40
N SER A 329 6.76 4.80 9.73
CA SER A 329 7.97 5.10 10.49
C SER A 329 9.09 4.09 10.17
N LEU A 330 8.75 2.80 10.07
CA LEU A 330 9.70 1.76 9.67
C LEU A 330 10.16 1.95 8.22
N LEU A 331 9.25 2.30 7.31
CA LEU A 331 9.57 2.51 5.89
C LEU A 331 10.53 3.67 5.69
N VAL A 332 10.31 4.81 6.38
CA VAL A 332 11.24 5.96 6.33
C VAL A 332 12.48 5.80 7.21
N GLY A 333 12.52 4.77 8.07
CA GLY A 333 13.64 4.49 8.96
C GLY A 333 13.77 5.47 10.12
N VAL A 334 12.64 5.85 10.72
CA VAL A 334 12.56 6.76 11.86
C VAL A 334 11.89 6.05 13.02
N ASP A 335 12.60 5.97 14.14
CA ASP A 335 12.03 5.54 15.42
C ASP A 335 11.12 6.63 15.98
N ILE A 336 9.92 6.24 16.37
CA ILE A 336 8.92 7.15 16.96
C ILE A 336 8.57 6.71 18.39
N PRO A 337 8.28 7.65 19.30
CA PRO A 337 7.88 7.31 20.66
C PRO A 337 6.49 6.69 20.69
N ASP A 338 6.26 5.80 21.67
CA ASP A 338 4.95 5.19 21.90
C ASP A 338 3.90 6.23 22.35
N ALA A 339 4.33 7.31 23.01
CA ALA A 339 3.46 8.42 23.37
C ALA A 339 2.95 9.12 22.10
N MET A 340 1.63 9.26 21.99
CA MET A 340 1.00 9.87 20.82
C MET A 340 1.14 11.40 20.86
N PRO A 341 1.58 12.05 19.76
CA PRO A 341 1.57 13.49 19.68
C PRO A 341 0.13 14.01 19.59
N TYR A 342 -0.07 15.24 20.08
CA TYR A 342 -1.32 15.95 19.84
C TYR A 342 -1.60 16.04 18.33
N ASN A 343 -2.85 15.85 17.96
CA ASN A 343 -3.30 15.79 16.58
C ASN A 343 -4.81 16.09 16.52
N ASP A 344 -5.36 16.33 15.34
CA ASP A 344 -6.75 16.80 15.18
C ASP A 344 -7.79 15.77 15.65
N TYR A 345 -7.37 14.50 15.76
CA TYR A 345 -8.20 13.37 16.18
C TYR A 345 -7.77 12.80 17.53
N PHE A 346 -7.00 13.54 18.34
CA PHE A 346 -6.35 13.03 19.56
C PHE A 346 -7.31 12.27 20.51
N GLU A 347 -8.53 12.77 20.67
CA GLU A 347 -9.56 12.17 21.53
C GLU A 347 -10.02 10.77 21.08
N TYR A 348 -9.85 10.41 19.80
CA TYR A 348 -10.15 9.06 19.31
C TYR A 348 -9.22 7.98 19.88
N TYR A 349 -8.10 8.38 20.46
CA TYR A 349 -7.04 7.50 20.94
C TYR A 349 -7.01 7.33 22.45
N GLY A 350 -7.95 7.96 23.16
CA GLY A 350 -8.13 7.77 24.59
C GLY A 350 -8.65 6.36 24.95
N PRO A 351 -8.49 5.96 26.23
CA PRO A 351 -7.83 6.71 27.30
C PRO A 351 -6.29 6.57 27.33
N GLU A 352 -5.69 5.70 26.52
CA GLU A 352 -4.26 5.39 26.62
C GLU A 352 -3.35 6.42 25.95
N TYR A 353 -3.80 7.05 24.86
CA TYR A 353 -3.01 8.00 24.05
C TYR A 353 -1.64 7.46 23.64
N ARG A 354 -1.60 6.17 23.29
CA ARG A 354 -0.40 5.45 22.84
C ARG A 354 -0.55 4.90 21.44
N LEU A 355 0.58 4.70 20.77
CA LEU A 355 0.67 4.09 19.46
C LEU A 355 0.44 2.57 19.55
N HIS A 356 1.05 1.91 20.53
CA HIS A 356 0.92 0.47 20.72
C HIS A 356 -0.11 0.15 21.79
N LEU A 357 -1.06 -0.72 21.44
CA LEU A 357 -2.04 -1.27 22.36
C LEU A 357 -1.74 -2.75 22.66
N PRO A 358 -2.09 -3.24 23.85
CA PRO A 358 -2.02 -4.66 24.14
C PRO A 358 -2.99 -5.44 23.24
N VAL A 359 -2.61 -6.66 22.90
CA VAL A 359 -3.50 -7.62 22.23
C VAL A 359 -4.47 -8.23 23.23
N SER A 360 -5.56 -8.83 22.74
CA SER A 360 -6.56 -9.51 23.57
C SER A 360 -6.04 -10.85 24.13
N ASN A 361 -6.80 -11.42 25.07
CA ASN A 361 -6.58 -12.77 25.60
C ASN A 361 -7.25 -13.89 24.77
N MET A 362 -7.57 -13.63 23.50
CA MET A 362 -8.15 -14.62 22.58
C MET A 362 -7.23 -15.84 22.44
N GLU A 363 -7.84 -17.03 22.41
CA GLU A 363 -7.12 -18.29 22.19
C GLU A 363 -6.63 -18.38 20.74
N ASN A 364 -5.35 -18.73 20.55
CA ASN A 364 -4.81 -19.00 19.23
C ASN A 364 -5.15 -20.43 18.78
N LEU A 365 -6.05 -20.56 17.81
CA LEU A 365 -6.48 -21.86 17.27
C LEU A 365 -5.50 -22.46 16.23
N ASN A 366 -4.39 -21.77 15.97
CA ASN A 366 -3.35 -22.18 15.03
C ASN A 366 -2.25 -22.97 15.74
N THR A 367 -2.52 -24.25 16.01
CA THR A 367 -1.51 -25.09 16.69
C THR A 367 -0.19 -25.16 15.88
N PRO A 368 0.98 -25.28 16.53
CA PRO A 368 2.25 -25.40 15.82
C PRO A 368 2.27 -26.53 14.77
N ALA A 369 1.64 -27.67 15.07
CA ALA A 369 1.53 -28.79 14.14
C ALA A 369 0.75 -28.42 12.85
N TYR A 370 -0.35 -27.68 13.00
CA TYR A 370 -1.14 -27.19 11.87
C TYR A 370 -0.34 -26.22 10.99
N LEU A 371 0.35 -25.25 11.62
CA LEU A 371 1.18 -24.28 10.90
C LEU A 371 2.36 -24.95 10.18
N ASP A 372 3.00 -25.94 10.81
CA ASP A 372 4.12 -26.68 10.22
C ASP A 372 3.68 -27.54 9.03
N GLU A 373 2.48 -28.10 9.04
CA GLU A 373 1.91 -28.87 7.93
C GLU A 373 1.66 -27.99 6.69
N ILE A 374 1.02 -26.83 6.88
CA ILE A 374 0.77 -25.85 5.81
C ILE A 374 2.09 -25.35 5.24
N LYS A 375 3.00 -24.89 6.11
CA LYS A 375 4.31 -24.39 5.71
C LYS A 375 5.11 -25.42 4.90
N ARG A 376 5.06 -26.70 5.29
CA ARG A 376 5.73 -27.78 4.55
C ARG A 376 5.16 -27.93 3.14
N SER A 377 3.83 -27.93 3.02
CA SER A 377 3.14 -28.04 1.72
C SER A 377 3.46 -26.86 0.81
N ILE A 378 3.46 -25.64 1.35
CA ILE A 378 3.87 -24.42 0.61
C ILE A 378 5.32 -24.53 0.15
N HIS A 379 6.24 -24.94 1.03
CA HIS A 379 7.64 -25.12 0.66
C HIS A 379 7.84 -26.20 -0.43
N GLU A 380 7.03 -27.25 -0.44
CA GLU A 380 7.04 -28.29 -1.48
C GLU A 380 6.53 -27.74 -2.83
N ASN A 381 5.49 -26.92 -2.81
CA ASN A 381 4.99 -26.21 -4.00
C ASN A 381 6.06 -25.25 -4.56
N LEU A 382 6.70 -24.44 -3.70
CA LEU A 382 7.74 -23.49 -4.12
C LEU A 382 8.97 -24.18 -4.72
N ARG A 383 9.29 -25.42 -4.30
CA ARG A 383 10.38 -26.22 -4.91
C ARG A 383 10.10 -26.64 -6.36
N GLN A 384 8.84 -26.60 -6.81
CA GLN A 384 8.49 -26.86 -8.20
C GLN A 384 8.84 -25.69 -9.13
N ILE A 385 9.06 -24.50 -8.56
CA ILE A 385 9.54 -23.35 -9.31
C ILE A 385 11.04 -23.47 -9.45
N GLU A 386 11.52 -23.53 -10.71
CA GLU A 386 12.95 -23.54 -11.01
C GLU A 386 13.63 -22.36 -10.33
N PRO A 387 14.59 -22.60 -9.41
CA PRO A 387 15.36 -21.52 -8.81
C PRO A 387 16.13 -20.81 -9.91
N VAL A 388 16.09 -19.47 -9.92
CA VAL A 388 16.92 -18.70 -10.84
C VAL A 388 18.39 -19.00 -10.52
N PRO A 389 19.22 -19.46 -11.49
CA PRO A 389 20.64 -19.59 -11.26
C PRO A 389 21.17 -18.23 -10.81
N SER A 390 21.86 -18.21 -9.69
CA SER A 390 22.29 -16.99 -9.00
C SER A 390 23.17 -16.16 -9.94
N VAL A 391 22.58 -15.23 -10.66
CA VAL A 391 23.32 -14.14 -11.29
C VAL A 391 23.61 -13.18 -10.14
N PRO A 392 24.89 -12.94 -9.78
CA PRO A 392 25.21 -11.90 -8.81
C PRO A 392 24.55 -10.61 -9.31
N PHE A 393 23.82 -9.90 -8.43
CA PHE A 393 23.23 -8.60 -8.74
C PHE A 393 24.29 -7.71 -9.38
N THR A 394 24.26 -7.62 -10.71
CA THR A 394 25.13 -6.77 -11.49
C THR A 394 24.33 -5.52 -11.72
N VAL A 395 24.83 -4.41 -11.18
CA VAL A 395 24.34 -3.07 -11.47
C VAL A 395 24.36 -2.93 -12.99
N ALA A 396 23.17 -2.89 -13.61
CA ALA A 396 23.07 -2.67 -15.03
C ALA A 396 23.72 -1.32 -15.37
N PRO A 397 24.56 -1.24 -16.42
CA PRO A 397 25.01 0.05 -16.89
C PRO A 397 23.79 0.88 -17.33
N PRO A 398 23.79 2.21 -17.13
CA PRO A 398 22.67 3.05 -17.51
C PRO A 398 22.34 2.80 -18.99
N SER A 399 21.11 2.39 -19.27
CA SER A 399 20.64 2.28 -20.65
C SER A 399 20.68 3.67 -21.28
N ALA A 400 21.03 3.75 -22.57
CA ALA A 400 21.18 5.00 -23.33
C ALA A 400 19.93 5.92 -23.27
N ARG A 401 18.76 5.38 -22.89
CA ARG A 401 17.54 6.14 -22.63
C ARG A 401 17.63 7.12 -21.45
N ILE A 402 18.44 6.84 -20.44
CA ILE A 402 18.61 7.73 -19.27
C ILE A 402 19.35 9.01 -19.67
N GLN A 403 20.12 8.98 -20.77
CA GLN A 403 20.85 10.15 -21.25
C GLN A 403 19.93 11.09 -22.04
N GLU A 404 19.04 10.55 -22.88
CA GLU A 404 18.01 11.32 -23.59
C GLU A 404 16.98 11.94 -22.63
N GLU A 405 16.57 11.22 -21.58
CA GLU A 405 15.64 11.75 -20.57
C GLU A 405 16.28 12.80 -19.64
N LYS A 406 17.59 12.67 -19.33
CA LYS A 406 18.32 13.69 -18.59
C LYS A 406 18.55 14.96 -19.40
N GLU A 407 18.76 14.83 -20.71
CA GLU A 407 18.88 15.98 -21.62
C GLU A 407 17.53 16.67 -21.84
N SER A 408 16.42 15.92 -21.88
CA SER A 408 15.05 16.48 -21.90
C SER A 408 14.73 17.22 -20.60
N ALA A 409 14.96 16.60 -19.44
CA ALA A 409 14.67 17.22 -18.13
C ALA A 409 15.59 18.41 -17.80
N ALA A 410 16.77 18.50 -18.43
CA ALA A 410 17.64 19.67 -18.33
C ALA A 410 17.12 20.84 -19.20
N ARG A 411 16.56 20.56 -20.39
CA ARG A 411 15.94 21.56 -21.25
C ARG A 411 14.66 22.14 -20.64
N ASP A 412 13.82 21.29 -20.04
CA ASP A 412 12.60 21.73 -19.36
C ASP A 412 12.89 22.63 -18.15
N ARG A 413 14.02 22.41 -17.45
CA ARG A 413 14.46 23.28 -16.33
C ARG A 413 15.03 24.62 -16.80
N GLU A 414 15.73 24.65 -17.94
CA GLU A 414 16.23 25.90 -18.51
C GLU A 414 15.09 26.79 -19.06
N GLU A 415 14.01 26.19 -19.57
CA GLU A 415 12.80 26.92 -20.00
C GLU A 415 12.00 27.47 -18.81
N ASP A 416 11.83 26.71 -17.71
CA ASP A 416 11.15 27.17 -16.50
C ASP A 416 11.94 28.28 -15.77
N ASP A 417 13.28 28.21 -15.74
CA ASP A 417 14.12 29.26 -15.15
C ASP A 417 14.12 30.54 -16.00
N GLN A 418 14.09 30.44 -17.33
CA GLN A 418 13.95 31.62 -18.21
C GLN A 418 12.56 32.26 -18.06
N HIS A 419 11.51 31.47 -17.88
CA HIS A 419 10.15 31.98 -17.69
C HIS A 419 9.96 32.64 -16.32
N MET A 420 10.65 32.17 -15.27
CA MET A 420 10.68 32.80 -13.94
C MET A 420 11.43 34.14 -13.92
N VAL A 421 12.53 34.27 -14.68
CA VAL A 421 13.30 35.52 -14.78
C VAL A 421 12.49 36.60 -15.51
N ASP A 422 11.77 36.25 -16.58
CA ASP A 422 10.96 37.21 -17.36
C ASP A 422 9.75 37.74 -16.56
N VAL A 423 9.07 36.87 -15.80
CA VAL A 423 7.94 37.26 -14.93
C VAL A 423 8.39 38.11 -13.73
N SER A 424 9.63 37.93 -13.25
CA SER A 424 10.21 38.75 -12.19
C SER A 424 10.59 40.16 -12.66
N GLY A 425 11.07 40.28 -13.91
CA GLY A 425 11.38 41.56 -14.55
C GLY A 425 10.12 42.41 -14.83
N GLU A 426 9.04 41.78 -15.30
CA GLU A 426 7.77 42.50 -15.54
C GLU A 426 7.09 42.97 -14.25
N ARG A 427 7.19 42.21 -13.15
CA ARG A 427 6.66 42.63 -11.83
C ARG A 427 7.42 43.80 -11.24
N GLN A 428 8.73 43.90 -11.48
CA GLN A 428 9.56 44.99 -10.94
C GLN A 428 9.25 46.33 -11.65
N VAL A 429 8.96 46.30 -12.95
CA VAL A 429 8.55 47.47 -13.74
C VAL A 429 7.14 47.96 -13.38
N GLN A 430 6.21 47.06 -13.05
CA GLN A 430 4.85 47.45 -12.59
C GLN A 430 4.80 48.04 -11.17
N LEU A 431 5.78 47.74 -10.32
CA LEU A 431 5.88 48.27 -8.96
C LEU A 431 6.50 49.67 -8.92
N GLU A 432 7.39 50.02 -9.84
CA GLU A 432 7.96 51.37 -9.96
C GLU A 432 7.01 52.38 -10.63
N LEU A 433 6.09 51.92 -11.49
CA LEU A 433 5.08 52.78 -12.14
C LEU A 433 3.84 53.10 -11.29
N LYS A 434 3.70 52.51 -10.09
CA LYS A 434 2.56 52.75 -9.18
C LYS A 434 2.90 53.64 -7.97
N GLN A 435 4.13 54.13 -7.85
CA GLN A 435 4.53 55.04 -6.76
C GLN A 435 4.44 56.54 -7.11
N SER A 436 3.95 56.92 -8.30
CA SER A 436 3.95 58.32 -8.75
C SER A 436 2.62 59.07 -8.66
N ASP A 437 1.52 58.49 -8.17
CA ASP A 437 0.26 59.23 -7.99
C ASP A 437 -0.49 58.80 -6.72
N ALA A 438 -0.39 59.61 -5.66
CA ALA A 438 -1.22 59.48 -4.47
C ALA A 438 -1.69 60.87 -3.98
N PRO A 439 -3.00 61.16 -3.95
CA PRO A 439 -3.55 62.29 -3.20
C PRO A 439 -3.74 61.92 -1.71
N ARG A 440 -3.54 62.92 -0.83
CA ARG A 440 -3.60 62.81 0.64
C ARG A 440 -5.03 62.94 1.21
N HIS A 441 -5.39 61.99 2.10
CA HIS A 441 -6.31 62.06 3.29
C HIS A 441 -7.80 62.49 3.10
N PRO A 442 -8.74 62.24 4.06
CA PRO A 442 -8.60 61.77 5.45
C PRO A 442 -9.51 60.59 5.91
N ALA A 443 -9.31 60.25 7.19
CA ALA A 443 -9.86 59.19 8.05
C ALA A 443 -11.40 59.01 8.14
N GLU A 444 -11.83 57.81 8.56
CA GLU A 444 -12.88 57.50 9.58
C GLU A 444 -13.04 55.95 9.69
N PHE A 445 -12.75 55.36 10.86
CA PHE A 445 -13.71 54.76 11.81
C PHE A 445 -14.73 53.75 11.23
N TYR A 446 -14.68 52.48 11.64
CA TYR A 446 -15.67 51.81 12.52
C TYR A 446 -15.37 50.30 12.69
N ASP A 447 -15.64 49.84 13.92
CA ASP A 447 -15.80 48.48 14.51
C ASP A 447 -15.50 47.20 13.71
#